data_AF-A0A7W9LK02-F1
#
_entry.id   AF-A0A7W9LK02-F1
#
_cell.length_a   1.000
_cell.length_b   1.000
_cell.length_c   1.000
_cell.angle_alpha   90.00
_cell.angle_beta   90.00
_cell.angle_gamma   90.00
#
_symmetry.space_group_name_H-M   'P 1'
#
loop_
_entity.id
_entity.type
_entity.pdbx_description
1 polymer ?
#
loop_
_entity_poly.entity_id
_entity_poly.type
_entity_poly.pdbx_seq_one_letter_code
_entity_poly.pdbx_strand_id
1 'polypeptide(L)'
;MDPRLQPQTPEVDPMVTSAVMNVRDRFGAEGLRDLMALAQMELRNVEAAERRLAALSEPATAPEPADSADTQAWLAYTDAEPERDDRR
;
A
#
# COMPACT_ATOMS: atom_id res chain seq x y z
N MET A 1 38.51 15.24 -21.56
CA MET A 1 37.18 14.97 -20.96
C MET A 1 37.03 13.46 -20.91
N ASP A 2 37.04 12.86 -19.72
CA ASP A 2 36.92 11.40 -19.55
C ASP A 2 35.45 10.99 -19.76
N PRO A 3 35.12 10.12 -20.74
CA PRO A 3 33.74 9.71 -21.01
C PRO A 3 33.06 8.98 -19.84
N ARG A 4 33.82 8.51 -18.84
CA ARG A 4 33.31 7.86 -17.62
C ARG A 4 32.80 8.85 -16.56
N LEU A 5 33.06 10.15 -16.74
CA LEU A 5 32.59 11.21 -15.87
C LEU A 5 31.26 11.83 -16.36
N GLN A 6 30.70 11.33 -17.46
CA GLN A 6 29.35 11.73 -17.85
C GLN A 6 28.37 11.18 -16.82
N PRO A 7 27.55 12.04 -16.17
CA PRO A 7 26.52 11.56 -15.29
C PRO A 7 25.62 10.63 -16.12
N GLN A 8 25.53 9.37 -15.69
CA GLN A 8 24.58 8.41 -16.25
C GLN A 8 23.20 9.02 -16.06
N THR A 9 22.65 9.61 -17.12
CA THR A 9 21.30 10.12 -17.07
C THR A 9 20.39 8.92 -16.82
N PRO A 10 19.59 8.92 -15.74
CA PRO A 10 18.66 7.83 -15.50
C PRO A 10 17.80 7.64 -16.76
N GLU A 11 17.47 6.40 -17.08
CA GLU A 11 16.54 6.10 -18.16
C GLU A 11 15.16 6.57 -17.71
N VAL A 12 14.82 7.82 -18.07
CA VAL A 12 13.55 8.46 -17.72
C VAL A 12 12.55 8.16 -18.83
N ASP A 13 11.32 7.80 -18.44
CA ASP A 13 10.25 7.57 -19.39
C ASP A 13 10.07 8.78 -20.34
N PRO A 14 9.97 8.56 -21.68
CA PRO A 14 9.85 9.64 -22.65
C PRO A 14 8.69 10.61 -22.39
N MET A 15 7.59 10.14 -21.81
CA MET A 15 6.44 10.96 -21.44
C MET A 15 6.80 11.92 -20.31
N VAL A 16 7.54 11.44 -19.29
CA VAL A 16 8.03 12.28 -18.18
C VAL A 16 9.02 13.33 -18.70
N THR A 17 9.95 12.92 -19.58
CA THR A 17 10.88 13.88 -20.22
C THR A 17 10.11 14.97 -20.98
N SER A 18 9.10 14.58 -21.76
CA SER A 18 8.29 15.51 -22.54
C SER A 18 7.51 16.49 -21.66
N ALA A 19 6.93 16.02 -20.55
CA ALA A 19 6.23 16.86 -19.58
C ALA A 19 7.17 17.89 -18.94
N VAL A 20 8.36 17.47 -18.50
CA VAL A 20 9.37 18.37 -17.90
C VAL A 20 9.85 19.42 -18.91
N MET A 21 10.10 19.02 -20.16
CA MET A 21 10.49 19.97 -21.21
C MET A 21 9.39 20.99 -21.50
N ASN A 22 8.12 20.57 -21.60
CA ASN A 22 7.00 21.49 -21.81
C ASN A 22 6.86 22.51 -20.68
N VAL A 23 7.04 22.09 -19.42
CA VAL A 23 6.99 22.99 -18.26
C VAL A 23 8.16 23.98 -18.30
N ARG A 24 9.38 23.50 -18.57
CA ARG A 24 10.55 24.36 -18.72
C ARG A 24 10.34 25.40 -19.82
N ASP A 25 9.84 24.99 -20.98
CA ASP A 25 9.75 25.87 -22.14
C ASP A 25 8.66 26.94 -21.96
N ARG A 26 7.62 26.67 -21.16
CA ARG A 26 6.52 27.61 -20.88
C ARG A 26 6.74 28.48 -19.65
N PHE A 27 7.38 27.96 -18.60
CA PHE A 27 7.47 28.59 -17.28
C PHE A 27 8.92 28.79 -16.79
N GLY A 28 9.91 28.33 -17.57
CA GLY A 28 11.32 28.48 -17.24
C GLY A 28 11.74 27.73 -15.98
N ALA A 29 12.78 28.25 -15.32
CA ALA A 29 13.34 27.65 -14.11
C ALA A 29 12.40 27.73 -12.90
N GLU A 30 11.48 28.69 -12.86
CA GLU A 30 10.49 28.81 -11.77
C GLU A 30 9.49 27.66 -11.82
N GLY A 31 8.86 27.40 -12.96
CA GLY A 31 7.94 26.27 -13.11
C GLY A 31 8.59 24.91 -12.89
N LEU A 32 9.90 24.76 -13.19
CA LEU A 32 10.63 23.54 -12.85
C LEU A 32 10.80 23.37 -11.33
N ARG A 33 11.01 24.46 -10.58
CA ARG A 33 11.07 24.40 -9.11
C ARG A 33 9.72 24.00 -8.52
N ASP A 34 8.64 24.56 -9.04
CA ASP A 34 7.28 24.20 -8.61
C ASP A 34 6.95 22.74 -8.93
N LEU A 35 7.30 22.28 -10.13
CA LEU A 35 7.13 20.88 -10.52
C LEU A 35 7.92 19.94 -9.60
N MET A 36 9.16 20.29 -9.25
CA MET A 36 9.97 19.51 -8.31
C MET A 36 9.35 19.50 -6.91
N ALA A 37 8.85 20.63 -6.41
CA ALA A 37 8.21 20.71 -5.10
C ALA A 37 6.95 19.82 -5.05
N LEU A 38 6.14 19.85 -6.11
CA LEU A 38 4.95 19.03 -6.24
C LEU A 38 5.29 17.54 -6.33
N ALA A 39 6.25 17.16 -7.17
CA ALA A 39 6.69 15.77 -7.33
C ALA A 39 7.26 15.20 -6.01
N GLN A 40 8.03 15.99 -5.26
CA GLN A 40 8.54 15.59 -3.95
C GLN A 40 7.43 15.40 -2.91
N MET A 41 6.40 16.26 -2.95
CA MET A 41 5.23 16.09 -2.09
C MET A 41 4.48 14.80 -2.41
N GLU A 42 4.27 14.53 -3.69
CA GLU A 42 3.57 13.33 -4.13
C GLU A 42 4.35 12.06 -3.79
N LEU A 43 5.67 12.05 -3.98
CA LEU A 43 6.52 10.93 -3.58
C LEU A 43 6.37 10.62 -2.09
N ARG A 44 6.38 11.63 -1.22
CA ARG A 44 6.16 11.43 0.23
C ARG A 44 4.79 10.83 0.53
N ASN A 45 3.75 11.22 -0.22
CA ASN A 45 2.40 10.70 -0.04
C ASN A 45 2.33 9.21 -0.44
N VAL A 46 2.93 8.86 -1.58
CA VAL A 46 3.00 7.48 -2.08
C VAL A 46 3.76 6.60 -1.09
N GLU A 47 4.95 6.99 -0.66
CA GLU A 47 5.74 6.24 0.32
C GLU A 47 4.98 6.07 1.65
N ALA A 48 4.24 7.09 2.09
CA ALA A 48 3.40 6.97 3.29
C ALA A 48 2.24 5.99 3.09
N ALA A 49 1.62 5.96 1.91
CA ALA A 49 0.58 5.00 1.58
C ALA A 49 1.13 3.57 1.49
N GLU A 50 2.29 3.37 0.87
CA GLU A 50 2.97 2.08 0.80
C GLU A 50 3.31 1.53 2.18
N ARG A 51 3.84 2.37 3.09
CA ARG A 51 4.08 1.97 4.49
C ARG A 51 2.79 1.53 5.20
N ARG A 52 1.68 2.23 4.97
CA ARG A 52 0.38 1.84 5.54
C ARG A 52 -0.13 0.51 4.97
N LEU A 53 0.04 0.30 3.66
CA LEU A 53 -0.34 -0.95 3.02
C LEU A 53 0.50 -2.14 3.53
N ALA A 54 1.80 -1.93 3.69
CA ALA A 54 2.71 -2.92 4.26
C ALA A 54 2.28 -3.32 5.69
N ALA A 55 1.94 -2.34 6.53
CA ALA A 55 1.47 -2.58 7.89
C ALA A 55 0.15 -3.37 7.97
N LEU A 56 -0.72 -3.25 6.96
CA LEU A 56 -1.96 -4.05 6.85
C LEU A 56 -1.71 -5.47 6.32
N SER A 57 -0.57 -5.68 5.65
CA SER A 57 -0.21 -6.97 5.04
C SER A 57 0.59 -7.86 5.99
N GLU A 58 1.12 -7.32 7.09
CA GLU A 58 1.66 -8.13 8.17
C GLU A 58 0.52 -8.95 8.79
N PRO A 59 0.62 -10.30 8.83
CA PRO A 59 -0.40 -11.10 9.49
C PRO A 59 -0.45 -10.66 10.94
N ALA A 60 -1.62 -10.21 11.39
CA ALA A 60 -1.88 -10.00 12.79
C ALA A 60 -1.38 -11.24 13.55
N THR A 61 -0.51 -11.03 14.54
CA THR A 61 -0.07 -12.06 15.49
C THR A 61 -1.24 -12.99 15.77
N ALA A 62 -1.02 -14.29 15.57
CA ALA A 62 -2.05 -15.32 15.66
C ALA A 62 -2.97 -15.00 16.85
N PRO A 63 -4.31 -15.02 16.65
CA PRO A 63 -5.23 -14.77 17.76
C PRO A 63 -4.81 -15.67 18.91
N GLU A 64 -4.76 -15.12 20.14
CA GLU A 64 -4.59 -15.93 21.35
C GLU A 64 -5.50 -17.16 21.21
N PRO A 65 -5.04 -18.36 21.60
CA PRO A 65 -5.81 -19.57 21.44
C PRO A 65 -7.19 -19.32 22.04
N ALA A 66 -8.19 -19.16 21.17
CA ALA A 66 -9.56 -18.89 21.58
C ALA A 66 -9.89 -19.93 22.64
N ASP A 67 -10.38 -19.49 23.80
CA ASP A 67 -10.68 -20.41 24.89
C ASP A 67 -11.58 -21.52 24.33
N SER A 68 -10.95 -22.69 24.15
CA SER A 68 -11.56 -23.78 23.40
C SER A 68 -12.86 -24.21 24.07
N ALA A 69 -13.02 -23.92 25.36
CA ALA A 69 -14.23 -24.19 26.11
C ALA A 69 -15.47 -23.52 25.50
N ASP A 70 -15.41 -22.24 25.14
CA ASP A 70 -16.57 -21.52 24.61
C ASP A 70 -16.93 -21.99 23.19
N THR A 71 -15.91 -22.30 22.39
CA THR A 71 -16.12 -22.86 21.04
C THR A 71 -16.71 -24.28 21.12
N GLN A 72 -16.21 -25.12 22.03
CA GLN A 72 -16.72 -26.47 22.25
C GLN A 72 -18.14 -26.46 22.85
N ALA A 73 -18.44 -25.52 23.75
CA ALA A 73 -19.78 -25.34 24.31
C ALA A 73 -20.78 -24.91 23.24
N TRP A 74 -20.39 -24.01 22.34
CA TRP A 74 -21.24 -23.56 21.24
C TRP A 74 -21.51 -24.69 20.22
N LEU A 75 -20.48 -25.47 19.86
CA LEU A 75 -20.63 -26.64 18.98
C LEU A 75 -21.54 -27.72 19.59
N ALA A 76 -21.39 -28.00 20.89
CA ALA A 76 -22.25 -28.96 21.58
C ALA A 76 -23.72 -28.51 21.64
N TYR A 77 -23.98 -27.20 21.74
CA TYR A 77 -25.33 -26.64 21.71
C TYR A 77 -25.96 -26.70 20.31
N THR A 78 -25.18 -26.47 19.26
CA THR A 78 -25.71 -26.45 17.88
C THR A 78 -25.85 -27.83 17.24
N ASP A 79 -25.03 -28.81 17.66
CA ASP A 79 -25.08 -30.20 17.17
C ASP A 79 -26.09 -31.08 17.94
N ALA A 80 -26.66 -30.55 19.03
CA ALA A 80 -27.82 -31.16 19.68
C ALA A 80 -29.06 -30.96 18.78
N GLU A 81 -29.39 -31.96 17.95
CA GLU A 81 -30.71 -32.03 17.33
C GLU A 81 -31.78 -31.87 18.43
N PRO A 82 -32.81 -31.02 18.23
CA PRO A 82 -33.90 -30.95 19.18
C PRO A 82 -34.53 -32.34 19.24
N GLU A 83 -34.41 -32.98 20.41
CA GLU A 83 -35.07 -34.26 20.70
C GLU A 83 -36.53 -34.09 20.30
N ARG A 84 -36.92 -34.71 19.18
CA ARG A 84 -38.30 -34.69 18.73
C ARG A 84 -39.08 -35.33 19.86
N ASP A 85 -39.85 -34.50 20.54
CA ASP A 85 -40.77 -34.90 21.60
C ASP A 85 -41.88 -35.76 20.97
N ASP A 86 -41.54 -37.00 20.61
CA ASP A 86 -42.48 -38.06 20.29
C ASP A 86 -43.02 -38.62 21.60
N ARG A 87 -43.79 -37.80 22.32
CA ARG A 87 -44.72 -38.28 23.36
C ARG A 87 -46.16 -38.04 22.95
N ARG A 88 -46.63 -39.07 22.26
CA ARG A 88 -47.99 -39.63 22.20
C ARG A 88 -48.89 -39.35 23.41
#